data_AF-A0A328NLZ9-F1
#
_entry.id   AF-A0A328NLZ9-F1
#
_cell.length_a   1.000
_cell.length_b   1.000
_cell.length_c   1.000
_cell.angle_alpha   90.00
_cell.angle_beta   90.00
_cell.angle_gamma   90.00
#
_symmetry.space_group_name_H-M   'P 1'
#
loop_
_entity.id
_entity.type
_entity.pdbx_description
1 polymer ?
#
loop_
_entity_poly.entity_id
_entity_poly.type
_entity_poly.pdbx_seq_one_letter_code
_entity_poly.pdbx_strand_id
1 'polypeptide(L)'
;MDMKARNQRPTPVGGGATYRSAAYTSLLPWQVRERRFAPVGFGRRGLNPDDVYAFLDRVAVDMAAVYAALAESRRETARIKTELRRWQTDQARARNERGQNR
;
A
#
# COMPACT_ATOMS: atom_id res chain seq x y z
N MET A 1 -31.08 12.96 36.93
CA MET A 1 -31.05 11.81 36.00
C MET A 1 -30.12 12.17 34.86
N ASP A 2 -28.87 11.70 34.95
CA ASP A 2 -27.80 11.87 33.98
C ASP A 2 -27.94 10.85 32.85
N MET A 3 -27.93 11.30 31.59
CA MET A 3 -27.52 10.46 30.46
C MET A 3 -26.74 11.29 29.43
N LYS A 4 -25.42 11.37 29.64
CA LYS A 4 -24.44 11.74 28.62
C LYS A 4 -24.49 10.71 27.49
N ALA A 5 -25.01 11.11 26.33
CA ALA A 5 -24.91 10.33 25.11
C ALA A 5 -23.44 10.19 24.70
N ARG A 6 -22.92 8.96 24.81
CA ARG A 6 -21.54 8.60 24.51
C ARG A 6 -21.30 8.70 23.01
N ASN A 7 -20.31 9.52 22.64
CA ASN A 7 -19.64 9.48 21.34
C ASN A 7 -19.20 8.04 21.04
N GLN A 8 -19.89 7.37 20.12
CA GLN A 8 -19.44 6.11 19.56
C GLN A 8 -18.31 6.41 18.57
N ARG A 9 -17.07 6.36 19.07
CA ARG A 9 -15.88 6.30 18.21
C ARG A 9 -15.87 4.96 17.48
N PRO A 10 -15.80 4.93 16.14
CA PRO A 10 -15.53 3.68 15.44
C PRO A 10 -14.13 3.21 15.79
N THR A 11 -14.03 2.03 16.41
CA THR A 11 -12.78 1.34 16.68
C THR A 11 -12.24 0.73 15.38
N PRO A 12 -11.03 1.11 14.91
CA PRO A 12 -10.43 0.41 13.79
C PRO A 12 -9.85 -0.91 14.30
N VAL A 13 -10.51 -2.00 13.92
CA VAL A 13 -10.04 -3.37 14.11
C VAL A 13 -8.76 -3.55 13.27
N GLY A 14 -7.73 -4.10 13.92
CA GLY A 14 -6.35 -4.03 13.49
C GLY A 14 -5.99 -4.75 12.19
N GLY A 15 -4.81 -4.38 11.69
CA GLY A 15 -4.12 -5.11 10.63
C GLY A 15 -3.19 -4.20 9.83
N GLY A 16 -2.04 -3.82 10.38
CA GLY A 16 -0.80 -3.48 9.65
C GLY A 16 -0.86 -2.56 8.42
N ALA A 17 -1.91 -1.74 8.24
CA ALA A 17 -1.98 -0.76 7.19
C ALA A 17 -1.42 0.54 7.73
N THR A 18 -0.11 0.75 7.55
CA THR A 18 0.56 2.03 7.72
C THR A 18 -0.32 3.15 7.15
N TYR A 19 -0.94 3.97 8.02
CA TYR A 19 -1.66 5.22 7.73
C TYR A 19 -2.02 5.43 6.24
N ARG A 20 -2.84 4.54 5.68
CA ARG A 20 -3.28 4.60 4.27
C ARG A 20 -4.76 4.89 4.28
N SER A 21 -5.11 6.08 4.74
CA SER A 21 -6.41 6.64 4.46
C SER A 21 -6.54 6.71 2.93
N ALA A 22 -7.57 6.10 2.35
CA ALA A 22 -7.85 6.19 0.91
C ALA A 22 -8.00 7.64 0.42
N ALA A 23 -8.20 8.58 1.36
CA ALA A 23 -8.20 10.02 1.14
C ALA A 23 -6.80 10.59 0.82
N TYR A 24 -5.71 9.91 1.18
CA TYR A 24 -4.35 10.28 0.80
C TYR A 24 -3.84 9.30 -0.25
N THR A 25 -3.79 9.76 -1.50
CA THR A 25 -3.10 9.04 -2.57
C THR A 25 -1.64 8.86 -2.16
N SER A 26 -1.19 7.60 -2.04
CA SER A 26 0.23 7.30 -1.77
C SER A 26 1.10 7.99 -2.81
N LEU A 27 2.12 8.70 -2.33
CA LEU A 27 3.08 9.38 -3.18
C LEU A 27 3.89 8.36 -3.99
N LEU A 28 3.95 8.53 -5.31
CA LEU A 28 4.74 7.69 -6.20
C LEU A 28 6.20 8.18 -6.28
N PRO A 29 7.18 7.28 -6.54
CA PRO A 29 8.58 7.67 -6.61
C PRO A 29 8.88 8.82 -7.59
N TRP A 30 8.25 8.83 -8.76
CA TRP A 30 8.42 9.90 -9.75
C TRP A 30 7.85 11.24 -9.26
N GLN A 31 6.75 11.22 -8.48
CA GLN A 31 6.17 12.43 -7.88
C GLN A 31 7.08 13.05 -6.82
N VAL A 32 7.92 12.24 -6.16
CA VAL A 32 8.95 12.74 -5.24
C VAL A 32 10.06 13.46 -6.01
N ARG A 33 10.56 12.87 -7.10
CA ARG A 33 11.64 13.46 -7.92
C ARG A 33 11.23 14.78 -8.56
N GLU A 34 9.99 14.84 -9.04
CA GLU A 34 9.49 15.99 -9.77
C GLU A 34 8.96 17.11 -8.86
N ARG A 35 8.90 16.88 -7.54
CA ARG A 35 8.39 17.87 -6.60
C ARG A 35 9.29 19.11 -6.60
N ARG A 36 8.71 20.26 -6.93
CA ARG A 36 9.38 21.57 -6.81
C ARG A 36 8.86 22.32 -5.59
N PHE A 37 9.79 22.95 -4.87
CA PHE A 37 9.47 23.82 -3.74
C PHE A 37 9.62 25.28 -4.15
N ALA A 38 8.73 26.12 -3.63
CA ALA A 38 8.87 27.56 -3.79
C ALA A 38 10.10 28.06 -3.01
N PRO A 39 10.87 29.02 -3.55
CA PRO A 39 11.91 29.70 -2.80
C PRO A 39 11.36 30.32 -1.52
N VAL A 40 12.18 30.42 -0.48
CA VAL A 40 11.80 31.12 0.75
C VAL A 40 11.61 32.62 0.47
N GLY A 41 10.63 33.23 1.15
CA GLY A 41 10.39 34.67 1.08
C GLY A 41 11.56 35.50 1.62
N PHE A 42 11.61 36.77 1.21
CA PHE A 42 12.68 37.70 1.58
C PHE A 42 12.89 37.78 3.11
N GLY A 43 14.15 37.77 3.56
CA GLY A 43 14.52 37.82 4.98
C GLY A 43 14.49 36.48 5.73
N ARG A 44 14.16 35.36 5.06
CA ARG A 44 14.20 34.02 5.65
C ARG A 44 15.35 33.19 5.08
N ARG A 45 15.98 32.36 5.92
CA ARG A 45 16.91 31.33 5.47
C ARG A 45 16.15 30.04 5.19
N GLY A 46 16.36 29.47 4.01
CA GLY A 46 15.82 28.17 3.59
C GLY A 46 16.89 27.09 3.56
N LEU A 47 16.47 25.86 3.28
CA LEU A 47 17.40 24.77 2.95
C LEU A 47 18.08 25.04 1.60
N ASN A 48 19.29 24.53 1.44
CA ASN A 48 19.98 24.54 0.15
C ASN A 48 19.17 23.69 -0.85
N PRO A 49 18.72 24.26 -1.99
CA PRO A 49 17.96 23.52 -2.98
C PRO A 49 18.67 22.25 -3.47
N ASP A 50 19.98 22.31 -3.68
CA ASP A 50 20.73 21.18 -4.24
C ASP A 50 20.77 19.99 -3.29
N ASP A 51 20.99 20.25 -1.99
CA ASP A 51 20.98 19.21 -0.95
C ASP A 51 19.60 18.58 -0.81
N VAL A 52 18.54 19.39 -0.92
CA VAL A 52 17.15 18.91 -0.88
C VAL A 52 16.87 18.01 -2.09
N TYR A 53 17.24 18.43 -3.30
CA TYR A 53 16.99 17.63 -4.50
C TYR A 53 17.82 16.34 -4.52
N ALA A 54 19.07 16.37 -4.06
CA ALA A 54 19.89 15.16 -3.92
C ALA A 54 19.28 14.17 -2.92
N PHE A 55 18.76 14.66 -1.79
CA PHE A 55 18.05 13.83 -0.82
C PHE A 55 16.77 13.23 -1.40
N LEU A 56 15.95 14.04 -2.08
CA LEU A 56 14.72 13.56 -2.71
C LEU A 56 14.97 12.52 -3.80
N ASP A 57 16.06 12.66 -4.56
CA ASP A 57 16.45 11.67 -5.55
C ASP A 57 16.71 10.31 -4.92
N ARG A 58 17.50 10.29 -3.83
CA ARG A 58 17.77 9.08 -3.05
C ARG A 58 16.49 8.48 -2.47
N VAL A 59 15.63 9.30 -1.86
CA VAL A 59 14.34 8.83 -1.33
C VAL A 59 13.50 8.19 -2.44
N ALA A 60 13.48 8.77 -3.63
CA ALA A 60 12.74 8.21 -4.75
C ALA A 60 13.34 6.90 -5.25
N VAL A 61 14.66 6.74 -5.27
CA VAL A 61 15.32 5.45 -5.56
C VAL A 61 14.88 4.39 -4.55
N ASP A 62 14.97 4.70 -3.25
CA ASP A 62 14.65 3.75 -2.18
C ASP A 62 13.17 3.37 -2.21
N MET A 63 12.28 4.33 -2.45
CA MET A 63 10.84 4.06 -2.63
C MET A 63 10.56 3.17 -3.84
N ALA A 64 11.26 3.37 -4.96
CA ALA A 64 11.12 2.51 -6.13
C ALA A 64 11.54 1.07 -5.82
N ALA A 65 12.63 0.88 -5.08
CA ALA A 65 13.09 -0.44 -4.65
C ALA A 65 12.06 -1.15 -3.74
N VAL A 66 11.52 -0.43 -2.75
CA VAL A 66 10.49 -0.97 -1.85
C VAL A 66 9.22 -1.36 -2.60
N TYR A 67 8.77 -0.53 -3.55
CA TYR A 67 7.58 -0.83 -4.35
C TYR A 67 7.80 -2.00 -5.32
N ALA A 68 9.00 -2.13 -5.88
CA ALA A 68 9.36 -3.29 -6.69
C ALA A 68 9.34 -4.59 -5.86
N ALA A 69 9.94 -4.59 -4.67
CA ALA A 69 9.91 -5.74 -3.77
C ALA A 69 8.48 -6.11 -3.33
N LEU A 70 7.65 -5.11 -3.03
CA LEU A 70 6.24 -5.32 -2.71
C LEU A 70 5.45 -5.91 -3.90
N ALA A 71 5.72 -5.43 -5.12
CA ALA A 71 5.10 -5.97 -6.32
C ALA A 71 5.49 -7.43 -6.53
N GLU A 72 6.76 -7.80 -6.31
CA GLU A 72 7.21 -9.18 -6.41
C GLU A 72 6.53 -10.09 -5.40
N SER A 73 6.51 -9.71 -4.12
CA SER A 73 5.84 -10.47 -3.07
C SER A 73 4.35 -10.69 -3.37
N ARG A 74 3.68 -9.69 -3.94
CA ARG A 74 2.27 -9.81 -4.38
C ARG A 74 2.12 -10.76 -5.56
N ARG A 75 3.06 -10.76 -6.51
CA ARG A 75 3.07 -11.70 -7.64
C ARG A 75 3.24 -13.14 -7.17
N GLU A 76 4.18 -13.39 -6.26
CA GLU A 76 4.39 -14.72 -5.65
C GLU A 76 3.12 -15.20 -4.95
N THR A 77 2.51 -14.35 -4.13
CA THR A 77 1.26 -14.68 -3.44
C THR A 77 0.12 -14.96 -4.43
N ALA A 78 0.02 -14.21 -5.52
CA ALA A 78 -0.99 -14.42 -6.55
C ALA A 78 -0.80 -15.75 -7.30
N ARG A 79 0.46 -16.16 -7.54
CA ARG A 79 0.78 -17.47 -8.12
C ARG A 79 0.33 -18.61 -7.21
N ILE A 80 0.72 -18.55 -5.93
CA ILE A 80 0.32 -19.56 -4.93
C ILE A 80 -1.21 -19.68 -4.85
N LYS A 81 -1.91 -18.55 -4.80
CA LYS A 81 -3.39 -18.53 -4.79
C LYS A 81 -3.99 -19.12 -6.06
N THR A 82 -3.39 -18.88 -7.22
CA THR A 82 -3.85 -19.44 -8.50
C THR A 82 -3.73 -20.96 -8.51
N GLU A 83 -2.59 -21.50 -8.10
CA GLU A 83 -2.37 -22.93 -8.06
C GLU A 83 -3.28 -23.62 -7.04
N LEU A 84 -3.46 -23.01 -5.86
CA LEU A 84 -4.40 -23.51 -4.87
C LEU A 84 -5.85 -23.55 -5.42
N ARG A 85 -6.25 -22.51 -6.15
CA ARG A 85 -7.59 -22.43 -6.74
C ARG A 85 -7.79 -23.49 -7.84
N ARG A 86 -6.76 -23.76 -8.64
CA ARG A 86 -6.79 -24.84 -9.66
C ARG A 86 -6.99 -26.20 -9.00
N TRP A 87 -6.16 -26.51 -8.01
CA TRP A 87 -6.28 -27.76 -7.25
C TRP A 87 -7.66 -27.91 -6.58
N GLN A 88 -8.21 -26.86 -5.97
CA GLN A 88 -9.56 -26.88 -5.39
C GLN A 88 -10.64 -27.16 -6.44
N THR A 89 -10.48 -26.64 -7.65
CA THR A 89 -11.44 -26.84 -8.74
C THR A 89 -11.39 -28.29 -9.24
N ASP A 90 -10.20 -28.86 -9.39
CA ASP A 90 -10.01 -30.25 -9.83
C ASP A 90 -10.54 -31.24 -8.78
N GLN A 91 -10.31 -30.97 -7.49
CA GLN A 91 -10.91 -31.72 -6.38
C GLN A 91 -12.45 -31.66 -6.41
N ALA A 92 -13.03 -30.49 -6.63
CA ALA A 92 -14.48 -30.33 -6.69
C ALA A 92 -15.10 -31.09 -7.89
N ARG A 93 -14.42 -31.10 -9.04
CA ARG A 93 -14.82 -31.89 -10.22
C ARG A 93 -14.75 -33.38 -9.94
N ALA A 94 -13.62 -33.86 -9.43
CA ALA A 94 -13.44 -35.28 -9.08
C ALA A 94 -14.47 -35.75 -8.03
N ARG A 95 -14.84 -34.89 -7.08
CA ARG A 95 -15.90 -35.19 -6.11
C ARG A 95 -17.28 -35.26 -6.76
N ASN A 96 -17.61 -34.35 -7.66
CA ASN A 96 -18.90 -34.34 -8.37
C ASN A 96 -19.05 -35.56 -9.29
N GLU A 97 -17.99 -35.97 -9.98
CA GLU A 97 -17.99 -37.16 -10.84
C GLU A 97 -18.24 -38.44 -10.04
N ARG A 98 -17.62 -38.57 -8.86
CA ARG A 98 -17.87 -39.70 -7.94
C ARG A 98 -19.29 -39.72 -7.36
N GLY A 99 -19.94 -38.57 -7.25
CA GLY A 99 -21.32 -38.45 -6.75
C GLY A 99 -22.38 -38.77 -7.80
N GLN A 100 -22.09 -38.59 -9.09
CA GLN A 100 -23.01 -38.89 -10.21
C GLN A 100 -23.02 -40.36 -10.61
N ASN A 101 -21.98 -41.11 -10.24
CA ASN A 101 -21.81 -42.52 -10.59
C ASN A 101 -22.36 -43.49 -9.51
N ARG A 102 -23.31 -43.03 -8.70
CA ARG A 102 -23.92 -43.75 -7.58
C ARG A 102 -25.43 -43.59 -7.62
#